data_AF-A0AAP2GN14-F1
#
_entry.id   AF-A0AAP2GN14-F1
#
_cell.length_a   1.000
_cell.length_b   1.000
_cell.length_c   1.000
_cell.angle_alpha   90.00
_cell.angle_beta   90.00
_cell.angle_gamma   90.00
#
_symmetry.space_group_name_H-M   'P 1'
#
loop_
_entity.id
_entity.type
_entity.pdbx_description
1 polymer ?
#
loop_
_entity_poly.entity_id
_entity_poly.type
_entity_poly.pdbx_seq_one_letter_code
_entity_poly.pdbx_strand_id
1 'polypeptide(L)'
;MTTTGKNNFITPTLKFCIAGVFIPGFTAIFIFALQKGLTLLNIECSNSWTILWTLTAVGAVVAPIVFVRKINKWLSGEYSLITGKLLLFNFLEYIFLQCALAAFFTNGHTLCYVTDGQNGLEIVFTGWMALPILIMFSLAFDTLRKSFFEEKE
;
A
#
# COMPACT_ATOMS: atom_id res chain seq x y z
N MET A 1 14.16 12.54 -32.54
CA MET A 1 13.49 11.27 -32.17
C MET A 1 13.55 11.13 -30.65
N THR A 2 12.56 11.67 -29.97
CA THR A 2 12.47 11.64 -28.51
C THR A 2 11.93 10.28 -28.07
N THR A 3 12.67 9.61 -27.21
CA THR A 3 12.37 8.30 -26.63
C THR A 3 11.22 8.39 -25.61
N THR A 4 9.99 8.61 -26.09
CA THR A 4 8.78 8.65 -25.27
C THR A 4 8.36 7.27 -24.71
N GLY A 5 8.98 6.17 -25.14
CA GLY A 5 8.56 4.81 -24.76
C GLY A 5 9.13 4.25 -23.45
N LYS A 6 10.10 4.89 -22.78
CA LYS A 6 10.90 4.20 -21.74
C LYS A 6 10.51 4.48 -20.29
N ASN A 7 9.79 5.56 -20.04
CA ASN A 7 9.49 6.04 -18.70
C ASN A 7 7.98 5.95 -18.50
N ASN A 8 7.48 5.00 -17.71
CA ASN A 8 6.08 4.87 -17.29
C ASN A 8 6.02 4.39 -15.83
N PHE A 9 4.93 4.69 -15.12
CA PHE A 9 4.79 4.28 -13.71
C PHE A 9 4.38 2.82 -13.53
N ILE A 10 3.82 2.21 -14.58
CA ILE A 10 3.32 0.84 -14.56
C ILE A 10 4.48 -0.15 -14.34
N THR A 11 5.58 0.02 -15.08
CA THR A 11 6.74 -0.89 -15.04
C THR A 11 7.37 -1.02 -13.64
N PRO A 12 7.72 0.08 -12.93
CA PRO A 12 8.23 -0.04 -11.56
C PRO A 12 7.19 -0.60 -10.59
N THR A 13 5.90 -0.28 -10.73
CA THR A 13 4.85 -0.91 -9.91
C THR A 13 4.73 -2.41 -10.16
N LEU A 14 4.78 -2.87 -11.40
CA LEU A 14 4.74 -4.30 -11.72
C LEU A 14 5.93 -5.05 -11.11
N LYS A 15 7.14 -4.49 -11.18
CA LYS A 15 8.32 -5.06 -10.51
C LYS A 15 8.11 -5.17 -9.00
N PHE A 16 7.54 -4.13 -8.39
CA PHE A 16 7.14 -4.17 -6.98
C PHE A 16 6.10 -5.25 -6.71
N CYS A 17 5.05 -5.35 -7.53
CA CYS A 17 3.99 -6.34 -7.34
C CYS A 17 4.49 -7.78 -7.48
N ILE A 18 5.40 -8.06 -8.43
CA ILE A 18 6.03 -9.38 -8.57
C ILE A 18 6.76 -9.77 -7.28
N ALA A 19 7.55 -8.86 -6.72
CA ALA A 19 8.17 -9.08 -5.42
C ALA A 19 7.11 -9.24 -4.32
N GLY A 20 6.07 -8.40 -4.35
CA GLY A 20 4.92 -8.37 -3.44
C GLY A 20 4.06 -9.62 -3.42
N VAL A 21 4.20 -10.54 -4.38
CA VAL A 21 3.57 -11.88 -4.32
C VAL A 21 4.20 -12.74 -3.23
N PHE A 22 5.51 -12.59 -2.99
CA PHE A 22 6.27 -13.39 -2.02
C PHE A 22 6.43 -12.72 -0.65
N ILE A 23 6.12 -11.42 -0.58
CA ILE A 23 6.32 -10.59 0.62
C ILE A 23 5.11 -10.49 1.59
N PRO A 24 3.84 -10.92 1.31
CA PRO A 24 2.72 -10.60 2.19
C PRO A 24 2.88 -11.13 3.62
N GLY A 25 3.63 -12.23 3.79
CA GLY A 25 3.99 -12.76 5.11
C GLY A 25 4.88 -11.82 5.92
N PHE A 26 5.85 -11.15 5.29
CA PHE A 26 6.74 -10.21 5.98
C PHE A 26 5.99 -8.96 6.46
N THR A 27 5.11 -8.43 5.62
CA THR A 27 4.27 -7.29 5.99
C THR A 27 3.21 -7.67 7.02
N ALA A 28 2.68 -8.90 6.98
CA ALA A 28 1.83 -9.42 8.04
C ALA A 28 2.57 -9.44 9.40
N ILE A 29 3.82 -9.95 9.43
CA ILE A 29 4.66 -9.93 10.65
C ILE A 29 4.82 -8.49 11.16
N PHE A 30 5.07 -7.53 10.28
CA PHE A 30 5.18 -6.12 10.65
C PHE A 30 3.87 -5.56 11.24
N ILE A 31 2.71 -5.89 10.65
CA ILE A 31 1.39 -5.50 11.16
C ILE A 31 1.15 -6.10 12.55
N PHE A 32 1.44 -7.39 12.75
CA PHE A 32 1.35 -8.03 14.07
C PHE A 32 2.32 -7.40 15.08
N ALA A 33 3.51 -7.00 14.66
CA ALA A 33 4.46 -6.31 15.54
C ALA A 33 3.93 -4.93 15.96
N LEU A 34 3.29 -4.18 15.07
CA LEU A 34 2.63 -2.92 15.41
C LEU A 34 1.48 -3.14 16.41
N GLN A 35 0.68 -4.18 16.19
CA GLN A 35 -0.39 -4.53 17.12
C GLN A 35 0.17 -4.86 18.50
N LYS A 36 1.22 -5.69 18.57
CA LYS A 36 1.90 -6.01 19.82
C LYS A 36 2.47 -4.76 20.50
N GLY A 37 3.02 -3.83 19.72
CA GLY A 37 3.50 -2.54 20.22
C GLY A 37 2.41 -1.73 20.92
N LEU A 38 1.19 -1.70 20.36
CA LEU A 38 0.04 -1.04 21.00
C LEU A 38 -0.38 -1.74 22.29
N THR A 39 -0.36 -3.08 22.34
CA THR A 39 -0.63 -3.81 23.59
C THR A 39 0.42 -3.56 24.67
N LEU A 40 1.69 -3.31 24.31
CA LEU A 40 2.72 -2.91 25.28
C LEU A 40 2.44 -1.52 25.89
N LEU A 41 1.62 -0.70 25.24
CA LEU A 41 1.12 0.58 25.78
C LEU A 41 -0.15 0.40 26.63
N ASN A 42 -0.45 -0.82 27.10
CA ASN A 42 -1.66 -1.18 27.86
C ASN A 42 -2.98 -0.98 27.11
N ILE A 43 -2.96 -0.93 25.77
CA ILE A 43 -4.17 -0.96 24.97
C ILE A 43 -4.62 -2.42 24.82
N GLU A 44 -5.91 -2.70 25.02
CA GLU A 44 -6.46 -4.05 24.83
C GLU A 44 -6.17 -4.57 23.41
N CYS A 45 -5.92 -5.88 23.28
CA CYS A 45 -5.53 -6.51 22.01
C CYS A 45 -6.56 -6.27 20.90
N SER A 46 -7.85 -6.48 21.18
CA SER A 46 -8.94 -6.24 20.20
C SER A 46 -9.05 -4.76 19.81
N ASN A 47 -8.91 -3.85 20.77
CA ASN A 47 -8.95 -2.41 20.51
C ASN A 47 -7.74 -1.95 19.69
N SER A 48 -6.57 -2.57 19.89
CA SER A 48 -5.37 -2.31 19.10
C SER A 48 -5.58 -2.62 17.61
N TRP A 49 -6.26 -3.73 17.29
CA TRP A 49 -6.65 -4.05 15.91
C TRP A 49 -7.60 -3.01 15.31
N THR A 50 -8.60 -2.58 16.07
CA THR A 50 -9.56 -1.55 15.64
C THR A 50 -8.85 -0.24 15.31
N ILE A 51 -7.89 0.17 16.14
CA ILE A 51 -7.06 1.36 15.90
C ILE A 51 -6.23 1.18 14.62
N LEU A 52 -5.54 0.05 14.46
CA LEU A 52 -4.73 -0.21 13.27
C LEU A 52 -5.55 -0.20 11.99
N TRP A 53 -6.70 -0.87 11.96
CA TRP A 53 -7.59 -0.88 10.80
C TRP A 53 -8.11 0.51 10.47
N THR A 54 -8.48 1.29 11.48
CA THR A 54 -8.94 2.66 11.27
C THR A 54 -7.83 3.53 10.68
N LEU A 55 -6.63 3.49 11.27
CA LEU A 55 -5.50 4.30 10.79
C LEU A 55 -5.05 3.89 9.39
N THR A 56 -4.99 2.60 9.11
CA THR A 56 -4.57 2.08 7.80
C THR A 56 -5.63 2.29 6.72
N ALA A 57 -6.93 2.21 7.05
CA ALA A 57 -8.00 2.57 6.12
C ALA A 57 -7.94 4.06 5.74
N VAL A 58 -7.74 4.94 6.73
CA VAL A 58 -7.52 6.38 6.46
C VAL A 58 -6.25 6.57 5.62
N GLY A 59 -5.17 5.86 5.96
CA GLY A 59 -3.91 5.86 5.20
C GLY A 59 -4.10 5.50 3.72
N ALA A 60 -4.80 4.40 3.44
CA ALA A 60 -5.07 3.91 2.08
C ALA A 60 -5.91 4.89 1.23
N VAL A 61 -6.72 5.75 1.87
CA VAL A 61 -7.46 6.78 1.14
C VAL A 61 -6.62 8.05 0.98
N VAL A 62 -5.91 8.46 2.02
CA VAL A 62 -5.18 9.74 2.04
C VAL A 62 -3.89 9.67 1.20
N ALA A 63 -3.15 8.57 1.25
CA ALA A 63 -1.89 8.42 0.55
C ALA A 63 -1.99 8.60 -0.98
N PRO A 64 -2.93 7.98 -1.72
CA PRO A 64 -3.06 8.22 -3.15
C PRO A 64 -3.42 9.68 -3.47
N ILE A 65 -4.27 10.31 -2.66
CA ILE A 65 -4.63 11.73 -2.81
C ILE A 65 -3.39 12.63 -2.64
N VAL A 66 -2.57 12.36 -1.61
CA VAL A 66 -1.33 13.12 -1.36
C VAL A 66 -0.32 12.90 -2.49
N PHE A 67 -0.22 11.68 -3.02
CA PHE A 67 0.67 11.36 -4.13
C PHE A 67 0.26 12.12 -5.40
N VAL A 68 -1.02 12.07 -5.79
CA VAL A 68 -1.57 12.79 -6.95
C VAL A 68 -1.32 14.29 -6.83
N ARG A 69 -1.58 14.90 -5.67
CA ARG A 69 -1.36 16.34 -5.47
C ARG A 69 0.11 16.75 -5.64
N LYS A 70 1.05 15.85 -5.36
CA LYS A 70 2.48 16.14 -5.44
C LYS A 70 3.13 15.69 -6.76
N ILE A 71 2.46 14.85 -7.55
CA ILE A 71 3.03 14.25 -8.76
C ILE A 71 3.45 15.32 -9.77
N ASN A 72 2.63 16.33 -10.02
CA ASN A 72 2.92 17.42 -10.96
C ASN A 72 4.16 18.22 -10.57
N LYS A 73 4.36 18.45 -9.27
CA LYS A 73 5.57 19.12 -8.76
C LYS A 73 6.82 18.26 -8.94
N TRP A 74 6.68 16.94 -8.95
CA TRP A 74 7.82 16.04 -9.13
C TRP A 74 8.10 15.75 -10.60
N LEU A 75 7.09 15.82 -11.48
CA LEU A 75 7.21 15.63 -12.93
C LEU A 75 8.14 16.65 -13.61
N SER A 76 8.40 17.80 -13.00
CA SER A 76 9.40 18.76 -13.48
C SER A 76 10.84 18.40 -13.09
N GLY A 77 11.06 17.37 -12.25
CA GLY A 77 12.37 16.92 -11.80
C GLY A 77 12.86 15.65 -12.50
N GLU A 78 13.92 15.05 -11.95
CA GLU A 78 14.48 13.81 -12.50
C GLU A 78 13.54 12.61 -12.33
N TYR A 79 13.41 11.82 -13.39
CA TYR A 79 12.54 10.63 -13.42
C TYR A 79 12.93 9.56 -12.39
N SER A 80 14.23 9.42 -12.08
CA SER A 80 14.77 8.53 -11.04
C SER A 80 14.16 8.85 -9.66
N LEU A 81 14.06 10.13 -9.31
CA LEU A 81 13.50 10.59 -8.05
C LEU A 81 12.00 10.31 -7.95
N ILE A 82 11.26 10.49 -9.05
CA ILE A 82 9.82 10.18 -9.10
C ILE A 82 9.60 8.68 -8.91
N THR A 83 10.43 7.86 -9.57
CA THR A 83 10.37 6.39 -9.47
C THR A 83 10.60 5.93 -8.03
N GLY A 84 11.59 6.51 -7.32
CA GLY A 84 11.83 6.23 -5.91
C GLY A 84 10.62 6.57 -5.02
N LYS A 85 9.98 7.71 -5.26
CA LYS A 85 8.77 8.12 -4.54
C LYS A 85 7.57 7.22 -4.84
N LEU A 86 7.44 6.76 -6.09
CA LEU A 86 6.41 5.80 -6.49
C LEU A 86 6.60 4.45 -5.80
N LEU A 87 7.83 3.96 -5.70
CA LEU A 87 8.11 2.71 -4.98
C LEU A 87 7.81 2.85 -3.48
N LEU A 88 8.16 3.98 -2.87
CA LEU A 88 7.79 4.27 -1.48
C LEU A 88 6.27 4.32 -1.30
N PHE A 89 5.55 4.98 -2.23
CA PHE A 89 4.09 4.97 -2.25
C PHE A 89 3.54 3.55 -2.33
N ASN A 90 3.98 2.74 -3.29
CA ASN A 90 3.52 1.36 -3.46
C ASN A 90 3.76 0.55 -2.18
N PHE A 91 4.91 0.71 -1.51
CA PHE A 91 5.22 -0.01 -0.29
C PHE A 91 4.31 0.39 0.88
N LEU A 92 4.14 1.69 1.13
CA LEU A 92 3.27 2.17 2.22
C LEU A 92 1.81 1.81 1.96
N GLU A 93 1.35 2.05 0.74
CA GLU A 93 -0.01 1.79 0.31
C GLU A 93 -0.33 0.29 0.35
N TYR A 94 0.63 -0.56 0.01
CA TYR A 94 0.51 -2.01 0.16
C TYR A 94 0.20 -2.41 1.60
N ILE A 95 0.95 -1.89 2.57
CA ILE A 95 0.75 -2.19 4.00
C ILE A 95 -0.60 -1.65 4.48
N PHE A 96 -0.98 -0.44 4.06
CA PHE A 96 -2.25 0.16 4.40
C PHE A 96 -3.43 -0.65 3.87
N LEU A 97 -3.41 -1.00 2.59
CA LEU A 97 -4.45 -1.82 1.96
C LEU A 97 -4.50 -3.22 2.58
N GLN A 98 -3.36 -3.88 2.77
CA GLN A 98 -3.31 -5.21 3.38
C GLN A 98 -3.95 -5.23 4.77
N CYS A 99 -3.62 -4.25 5.61
CA CYS A 99 -4.17 -4.14 6.96
C CYS A 99 -5.65 -3.74 6.95
N ALA A 100 -6.03 -2.73 6.16
CA ALA A 100 -7.41 -2.25 6.08
C ALA A 100 -8.37 -3.30 5.52
N LEU A 101 -7.95 -4.04 4.49
CA LEU A 101 -8.76 -5.09 3.90
C LEU A 101 -8.99 -6.28 4.86
N ALA A 102 -8.05 -6.53 5.79
CA ALA A 102 -8.20 -7.61 6.76
C ALA A 102 -9.42 -7.43 7.67
N ALA A 103 -9.85 -6.19 7.93
CA ALA A 103 -11.04 -5.90 8.72
C ALA A 103 -12.33 -6.48 8.11
N PHE A 104 -12.35 -6.82 6.81
CA PHE A 104 -13.50 -7.47 6.16
C PHE A 104 -13.51 -9.00 6.31
N PHE A 105 -12.38 -9.61 6.65
CA PHE A 105 -12.22 -11.07 6.72
C PHE A 105 -12.06 -11.59 8.15
N THR A 106 -11.70 -10.72 9.10
CA THR A 106 -11.51 -11.10 10.50
C THR A 106 -11.86 -9.95 11.44
N ASN A 107 -11.96 -10.26 12.73
CA ASN A 107 -12.23 -9.27 13.78
C ASN A 107 -11.14 -9.35 14.88
N GLY A 108 -10.97 -8.26 15.64
CA GLY A 108 -9.90 -8.15 16.63
C GLY A 108 -9.99 -9.21 17.73
N HIS A 109 -11.21 -9.63 18.08
CA HIS A 109 -11.44 -10.68 19.08
C HIS A 109 -10.96 -12.04 18.57
N THR A 110 -11.28 -12.40 17.33
CA THR A 110 -10.82 -13.64 16.68
C THR A 110 -9.30 -13.68 16.62
N LEU A 111 -8.65 -12.60 16.16
CA LEU A 111 -7.19 -12.52 16.06
C LEU A 111 -6.46 -12.62 17.41
N CYS A 112 -7.10 -12.17 18.50
CA CYS A 112 -6.49 -12.10 19.82
C CYS A 112 -6.76 -13.32 20.71
N TYR A 113 -7.92 -13.96 20.57
CA TYR A 113 -8.41 -14.90 21.59
C TYR A 113 -8.80 -16.28 21.06
N VAL A 114 -8.88 -16.47 19.74
CA VAL A 114 -9.15 -17.80 19.15
C VAL A 114 -7.83 -18.47 18.81
N THR A 115 -7.63 -19.72 19.24
CA THR A 115 -6.37 -20.47 19.06
C THR A 115 -6.38 -21.41 17.85
N ASP A 116 -7.32 -21.26 16.92
CA ASP A 116 -7.56 -22.24 15.84
C ASP A 116 -6.65 -22.07 14.62
N GLY A 117 -5.37 -21.72 14.82
CA GLY A 117 -4.30 -21.85 13.81
C GLY A 117 -4.42 -21.02 12.52
N GLN A 118 -5.55 -20.36 12.28
CA GLN A 118 -5.79 -19.51 11.10
C GLN A 118 -5.38 -18.05 11.31
N ASN A 119 -5.10 -17.63 12.55
CA ASN A 119 -4.83 -16.24 12.91
C ASN A 119 -3.69 -15.62 12.07
N GLY A 120 -4.06 -14.85 11.05
CA GLY A 120 -3.11 -14.11 10.22
C GLY A 120 -2.97 -14.62 8.80
N LEU A 121 -3.54 -15.78 8.44
CA LEU A 121 -3.62 -16.19 7.04
C LEU A 121 -4.49 -15.22 6.23
N GLU A 122 -5.55 -14.69 6.84
CA GLU A 122 -6.41 -13.67 6.24
C GLU A 122 -5.62 -12.39 5.93
N ILE A 123 -4.69 -12.01 6.81
CA ILE A 123 -3.82 -10.83 6.63
C ILE A 123 -2.82 -11.06 5.49
N VAL A 124 -2.32 -12.28 5.32
CA VAL A 124 -1.46 -12.63 4.18
C VAL A 124 -2.26 -12.57 2.88
N PHE A 125 -3.48 -13.12 2.89
CA PHE A 125 -4.38 -13.14 1.73
C PHE A 125 -4.75 -11.72 1.26
N THR A 126 -5.03 -10.81 2.18
CA THR A 126 -5.34 -9.41 1.84
C THR A 126 -4.15 -8.68 1.24
N GLY A 127 -2.92 -9.12 1.51
CA GLY A 127 -1.74 -8.60 0.83
C GLY A 127 -1.75 -8.91 -0.66
N TRP A 128 -2.16 -10.12 -1.07
CA TRP A 128 -2.33 -10.41 -2.50
C TRP A 128 -3.47 -9.59 -3.13
N MET A 129 -4.55 -9.33 -2.39
CA MET A 129 -5.64 -8.47 -2.85
C MET A 129 -5.23 -7.00 -3.02
N ALA A 130 -4.23 -6.53 -2.27
CA ALA A 130 -3.71 -5.17 -2.41
C ALA A 130 -2.95 -4.96 -3.74
N LEU A 131 -2.31 -5.99 -4.29
CA LEU A 131 -1.51 -5.90 -5.52
C LEU A 131 -2.28 -5.38 -6.75
N PRO A 132 -3.46 -5.92 -7.13
CA PRO A 132 -4.22 -5.38 -8.25
C PRO A 132 -4.65 -3.92 -8.02
N ILE A 133 -4.94 -3.53 -6.77
CA ILE A 133 -5.29 -2.14 -6.43
C ILE A 133 -4.10 -1.20 -6.69
N LEU A 134 -2.88 -1.60 -6.32
CA LEU A 134 -1.67 -0.82 -6.61
C LEU A 134 -1.42 -0.65 -8.12
N ILE A 135 -1.69 -1.70 -8.90
CA ILE A 135 -1.61 -1.63 -10.37
C ILE A 135 -2.63 -0.60 -10.90
N MET A 136 -3.86 -0.60 -10.39
CA MET A 136 -4.87 0.40 -10.76
C MET A 136 -4.43 1.83 -10.42
N PHE A 137 -3.84 2.06 -9.23
CA PHE A 137 -3.29 3.38 -8.90
C PHE A 137 -2.17 3.79 -9.85
N SER A 138 -1.26 2.87 -10.19
CA SER A 138 -0.18 3.15 -11.13
C SER A 138 -0.68 3.50 -12.53
N LEU A 139 -1.73 2.83 -13.01
CA LEU A 139 -2.41 3.18 -14.26
C LEU A 139 -2.99 4.59 -14.20
N ALA A 140 -3.70 4.93 -13.12
CA ALA A 140 -4.25 6.27 -12.93
C ALA A 140 -3.16 7.35 -12.92
N PHE A 141 -2.04 7.09 -12.22
CA PHE A 141 -0.92 8.02 -12.17
C PHE A 141 -0.21 8.17 -13.52
N ASP A 142 -0.11 7.10 -14.31
CA ASP A 142 0.48 7.16 -15.65
C ASP A 142 -0.39 7.99 -16.60
N THR A 143 -1.72 7.86 -16.51
CA THR A 143 -2.67 8.70 -17.25
C THR A 143 -2.53 10.18 -16.88
N LEU A 144 -2.47 10.50 -15.58
CA LEU A 144 -2.25 11.88 -15.11
C LEU A 144 -0.91 12.46 -15.57
N ARG A 145 0.12 11.61 -15.63
CA ARG A 145 1.42 12.02 -16.15
C ARG A 145 1.36 12.35 -17.63
N LYS A 146 0.65 11.55 -18.44
CA LYS A 146 0.51 11.80 -19.89
C LYS A 146 -0.18 13.13 -20.14
N SER A 147 -1.30 13.40 -19.46
CA SER A 147 -2.03 14.67 -19.62
C SER A 147 -1.16 15.89 -19.25
N PHE A 148 -0.30 15.79 -18.23
CA PHE A 148 0.61 16.87 -17.85
C PHE A 148 1.66 17.21 -18.94
N PHE A 149 2.10 16.23 -19.72
CA PHE A 149 3.05 16.47 -20.81
C PHE A 149 2.34 16.95 -22.08
N GLU A 150 1.13 16.46 -22.37
CA GLU A 150 0.29 16.94 -23.47
C GLU A 150 -0.09 18.42 -23.31
N GLU A 151 -0.33 18.89 -22.07
CA GLU A 151 -0.59 20.31 -21.79
C GLU A 151 0.62 21.23 -21.99
N LYS A 152 1.83 20.68 -22.13
CA LYS A 152 3.08 21.44 -22.23
C LYS A 152 3.71 21.44 -23.62
N GLU A 153 3.22 20.63 -24.54
CA GLU A 153 3.59 20.64 -25.97
C GLU A 153 2.76 21.68 -26.73
#